data_AF-A0A7C6UNV3-F1
#
_entry.id   AF-A0A7C6UNV3-F1
#
_cell.length_a   1.000
_cell.length_b   1.000
_cell.length_c   1.000
_cell.angle_alpha   90.00
_cell.angle_beta   90.00
_cell.angle_gamma   90.00
#
_symmetry.space_group_name_H-M   'P 1'
#
loop_
_entity.id
_entity.type
_entity.pdbx_description
1 polymer ?
#
loop_
_entity_poly.entity_id
_entity_poly.type
_entity_poly.pdbx_seq_one_letter_code
_entity_poly.pdbx_strand_id
1 'polypeptide(L)' 'MDIIISNSSADPIYEQIVQQIKKEILTGELQEGEALPSIRSLAKELQISVITTKRAYAELERE' A
#
# COMPACT_ATOMS: atom_id res chain seq x y z
N MET A 1 5.19 8.49 -0.71
CA MET A 1 4.11 7.57 -1.10
C MET A 1 2.92 7.99 -0.27
N ASP A 2 1.92 8.56 -0.90
CA ASP A 2 0.87 9.31 -0.20
C ASP A 2 -0.39 8.46 -0.10
N ILE A 3 -0.36 7.47 0.79
CA ILE A 3 -1.48 6.54 1.00
C ILE A 3 -2.41 7.05 2.10
N ILE A 4 -3.70 7.12 1.79
CA ILE A 4 -4.74 7.55 2.71
C ILE A 4 -5.54 6.33 3.17
N ILE A 5 -5.59 6.09 4.48
CA ILE A 5 -6.38 5.00 5.07
C ILE A 5 -7.67 5.54 5.66
N SER A 6 -8.79 4.90 5.30
CA SER A 6 -10.10 5.20 5.87
C SER A 6 -10.65 3.98 6.62
N ASN A 7 -10.76 4.10 7.94
CA ASN A 7 -11.36 3.07 8.79
C ASN A 7 -12.89 3.02 8.68
N SER A 8 -13.52 4.00 8.03
CA SER A 8 -14.95 4.01 7.73
C SER A 8 -15.28 3.42 6.37
N SER A 9 -14.28 3.09 5.54
CA SER A 9 -14.49 2.38 4.29
C SER A 9 -14.97 0.95 4.55
N ALA A 10 -15.75 0.40 3.62
CA ALA A 10 -16.11 -1.01 3.61
C ALA A 10 -14.90 -1.91 3.30
N ASP A 11 -13.89 -1.37 2.61
CA ASP A 11 -12.74 -2.12 2.16
C ASP A 11 -11.73 -2.35 3.29
N PRO A 12 -11.18 -3.57 3.45
CA PRO A 12 -10.08 -3.81 4.35
C PRO A 12 -8.87 -2.89 4.08
N ILE A 13 -8.16 -2.49 5.14
CA ILE A 13 -7.00 -1.59 5.03
C ILE A 13 -5.94 -2.08 4.04
N TYR A 14 -5.68 -3.41 3.98
CA TYR A 14 -4.69 -3.93 3.02
C TYR A 14 -5.14 -3.73 1.57
N GLU A 15 -6.44 -3.83 1.27
CA GLU A 15 -6.98 -3.59 -0.08
C GLU A 15 -6.88 -2.11 -0.43
N GLN A 16 -7.16 -1.21 0.52
CA GLN A 16 -6.98 0.23 0.30
C GLN A 16 -5.54 0.58 -0.08
N ILE A 17 -4.55 -0.08 0.52
CA ILE A 17 -3.12 0.08 0.19
C ILE A 17 -2.85 -0.46 -1.22
N VAL A 18 -3.30 -1.67 -1.53
CA VAL A 18 -3.10 -2.32 -2.83
C VAL A 18 -3.66 -1.45 -3.96
N GLN A 19 -4.90 -0.98 -3.81
CA GLN A 19 -5.58 -0.17 -4.82
C GLN A 19 -4.87 1.18 -5.06
N GLN A 20 -4.38 1.82 -4.00
CA GLN A 20 -3.66 3.09 -4.12
C GLN A 20 -2.30 2.91 -4.78
N ILE A 21 -1.53 1.88 -4.41
CA ILE A 21 -0.24 1.61 -5.06
C ILE A 21 -0.44 1.29 -6.55
N LYS A 22 -1.44 0.46 -6.89
CA LYS A 22 -1.79 0.21 -8.30
C LYS A 22 -2.15 1.49 -9.04
N LYS A 23 -2.92 2.37 -8.39
CA LYS A 23 -3.28 3.66 -8.96
C LYS A 23 -2.04 4.52 -9.23
N GLU A 24 -1.10 4.61 -8.29
CA GLU A 24 0.16 5.34 -8.47
C GLU A 24 0.98 4.80 -9.65
N ILE A 25 1.00 3.48 -9.86
CA ILE A 25 1.63 2.85 -11.04
C ILE A 25 0.90 3.26 -12.33
N LEU A 26 -0.44 3.17 -12.34
CA LEU A 26 -1.27 3.48 -13.51
C LEU A 26 -1.22 4.96 -13.89
N THR A 27 -1.05 5.87 -12.92
CA THR A 27 -0.89 7.30 -13.17
C THR A 27 0.55 7.70 -13.50
N GLY A 28 1.50 6.77 -13.37
CA GLY A 28 2.93 7.01 -13.57
C GLY A 28 3.59 7.81 -12.45
N GLU A 29 2.92 7.92 -11.29
CA GLU A 29 3.50 8.50 -10.07
C GLU A 29 4.54 7.57 -9.46
N LEU A 30 4.30 6.26 -9.53
CA LEU A 30 5.28 5.23 -9.20
C LEU A 30 5.83 4.61 -10.48
N GLN A 31 7.14 4.72 -10.69
CA GLN A 31 7.80 4.23 -11.90
C GLN A 31 8.37 2.82 -11.75
N GLU A 32 8.54 2.12 -12.88
CA GLU A 32 9.22 0.84 -12.90
C GLU A 32 10.65 0.99 -12.37
N GLY A 33 11.06 0.08 -11.48
CA GLY A 33 12.36 0.11 -10.82
C GLY A 33 12.45 1.06 -9.62
N GLU A 34 11.42 1.85 -9.34
CA GLU A 34 11.35 2.67 -8.14
C GLU A 34 11.14 1.78 -6.90
N ALA A 35 11.88 2.10 -5.84
CA ALA A 35 11.82 1.32 -4.60
C ALA A 35 10.59 1.70 -3.79
N LEU A 36 9.72 0.72 -3.54
CA LEU A 36 8.66 0.87 -2.56
C LEU A 36 9.23 1.08 -1.14
N PRO A 37 8.54 1.82 -0.26
CA PRO A 37 8.87 1.88 1.15
C PRO A 37 8.93 0.48 1.76
N SER A 38 9.81 0.29 2.76
CA SER A 38 9.82 -0.99 3.48
C SER A 38 8.49 -1.23 4.20
N ILE A 39 8.11 -2.49 4.40
CA ILE A 39 6.90 -2.87 5.15
C ILE A 39 6.85 -2.16 6.52
N ARG A 40 7.99 -2.06 7.21
CA ARG A 40 8.06 -1.41 8.53
C ARG A 40 7.91 0.11 8.43
N SER A 41 8.50 0.72 7.40
CA SER A 41 8.40 2.16 7.16
C SER A 41 6.96 2.55 6.86
N LEU A 42 6.32 1.85 5.91
CA LEU A 42 4.95 2.13 5.51
C LEU A 42 3.95 1.87 6.65
N ALA A 43 4.12 0.78 7.40
CA ALA A 43 3.28 0.52 8.58
C ALA A 43 3.38 1.63 9.63
N LYS A 44 4.59 2.18 9.85
CA LYS A 44 4.82 3.29 10.77
C LYS A 44 4.19 4.58 10.27
N GLU A 45 4.34 4.88 8.99
CA GLU A 45 3.79 6.07 8.34
C GLU A 45 2.26 6.08 8.39
N LEU A 46 1.63 4.95 8.04
CA LEU A 46 0.18 4.79 8.06
C LEU A 46 -0.40 4.51 9.46
N GLN A 47 0.47 4.33 10.47
CA GLN A 47 0.09 3.96 11.84
C GLN A 47 -0.77 2.67 11.93
N ILE A 48 -0.43 1.67 11.11
CA ILE A 48 -1.13 0.38 11.06
C ILE A 48 -0.22 -0.79 11.43
N SER A 49 -0.82 -1.99 11.56
CA SER A 49 -0.06 -3.21 11.80
C SER A 49 0.88 -3.54 10.63
N VAL A 50 2.11 -3.94 10.97
CA VAL A 50 3.10 -4.49 10.03
C VAL A 50 2.52 -5.69 9.27
N ILE A 51 1.64 -6.48 9.89
CA ILE A 51 1.00 -7.64 9.25
C ILE A 51 0.06 -7.19 8.12
N THR A 52 -0.69 -6.11 8.31
CA THR A 52 -1.59 -5.54 7.30
C THR A 52 -0.81 -5.04 6.09
N THR A 53 0.30 -4.34 6.34
CA THR A 53 1.19 -3.84 5.27
C THR A 53 1.85 -5.01 4.52
N LYS A 54 2.31 -6.04 5.25
CA LYS A 54 2.87 -7.26 4.65
C LYS A 54 1.85 -7.96 3.75
N ARG A 55 0.59 -8.04 4.18
CA ARG A 55 -0.48 -8.62 3.36
C ARG A 55 -0.70 -7.83 2.08
N ALA A 56 -0.73 -6.50 2.14
CA ALA A 56 -0.87 -5.67 0.95
C ALA A 56 0.25 -5.91 -0.07
N TYR A 57 1.51 -5.97 0.38
CA TYR A 57 2.65 -6.20 -0.51
C TYR A 57 2.63 -7.61 -1.09
N ALA A 58 2.26 -8.61 -0.30
CA ALA A 58 2.13 -9.98 -0.79
C ALA A 58 1.00 -10.14 -1.82
N GLU A 59 -0.05 -9.32 -1.75
CA GLU A 59 -1.10 -9.29 -2.76
C GLU A 59 -0.59 -8.67 -4.07
N LEU A 60 0.13 -7.54 -3.98
CA LEU A 60 0.76 -6.89 -5.13
C LEU A 60 1.80 -7.79 -5.83
N GLU A 61 2.51 -8.63 -5.09
CA GLU A 61 3.49 -9.58 -5.66
C GLU A 61 2.84 -10.78 -6.37
N ARG A 62 1.58 -11.09 -6.04
CA ARG A 62 0.86 -12.24 -6.63
C ARG A 62 0.21 -11.92 -7.97
N GLU A 63 -0.04 -10.66 -8.24
CA GLU A 63 -0.65 -10.17 -9.49
C GLU A 63 0.41 -9.85 -10.54
#